data_AF-A0AAE5C9N4-F1
#
_entry.id   AF-A0AAE5C9N4-F1
#
_cell.length_a   1.000
_cell.length_b   1.000
_cell.length_c   1.000
_cell.angle_alpha   90.00
_cell.angle_beta   90.00
_cell.angle_gamma   90.00
#
_symmetry.space_group_name_H-M   'P 1'
#
loop_
_entity.id
_entity.type
_entity.pdbx_description
1 polymer ?
#
loop_
_entity_poly.entity_id
_entity_poly.type
_entity_poly.pdbx_seq_one_letter_code
_entity_poly.pdbx_strand_id
1 'polypeptide(L)'
;MTARSIVANALAATLLASAMPASAQEPDSLLDKLRSPDWRMRDRALAELNFRRPNSIPPGVASEAIALLEREATQPRPQVEGEGYGEYLLSLIKFVLSFEDPASLRGMALLGIETSRRVQEFVASHGSESLPYLDEAWQKGRRNLRHAVMDTWAVMLSSHPDRLSRDERLEIMHRLLDAASEHPLAFAWAADIADLVVAMPVLERIAANEQFEIVSRRAQRVLTELQPRRRAQTRQAIGVELSDWLAAICRDTRSGPRQETCESVDGHLARARRLVKAGDGHAAARALRTFADRVSSAREAGVLTDFEAALLTGNATYLAERLEG
;
A
#
# COMPACT_ATOMS: atom_id res chain seq x y z
N MET A 1 -11.63 95.13 -6.57
CA MET A 1 -10.60 94.07 -6.70
C MET A 1 -11.14 92.79 -6.08
N THR A 2 -11.47 91.83 -6.93
CA THR A 2 -11.40 90.35 -6.76
C THR A 2 -11.55 89.76 -5.34
N ALA A 3 -12.66 89.07 -5.02
CA ALA A 3 -12.92 87.62 -5.22
C ALA A 3 -12.24 86.77 -4.10
N ARG A 4 -12.83 85.83 -3.35
CA ARG A 4 -13.98 84.89 -3.46
C ARG A 4 -14.33 84.44 -2.01
N SER A 5 -15.60 84.34 -1.60
CA SER A 5 -16.43 83.11 -1.50
C SER A 5 -15.72 81.95 -0.76
N ILE A 6 -16.24 81.41 0.36
CA ILE A 6 -17.31 80.40 0.37
C ILE A 6 -18.12 80.44 1.68
N VAL A 7 -19.42 80.20 1.50
CA VAL A 7 -20.54 80.23 2.44
C VAL A 7 -20.83 78.83 3.00
N ALA A 8 -21.10 78.81 4.32
CA ALA A 8 -22.07 78.04 5.12
C ALA A 8 -22.08 76.48 5.20
N ASN A 9 -22.06 76.06 6.47
CA ASN A 9 -22.98 75.14 7.16
C ASN A 9 -23.19 73.71 6.63
N ALA A 10 -22.85 72.72 7.46
CA ALA A 10 -23.86 72.00 8.26
C ALA A 10 -23.20 71.01 9.24
N LEU A 11 -23.74 70.96 10.47
CA LEU A 11 -23.52 69.88 11.42
C LEU A 11 -23.96 68.54 10.81
N ALA A 12 -23.13 67.52 10.95
CA ALA A 12 -23.58 66.13 11.02
C ALA A 12 -22.62 65.36 11.94
N ALA A 13 -23.01 65.26 13.21
CA ALA A 13 -22.48 64.26 14.11
C ALA A 13 -22.93 62.88 13.60
N THR A 14 -21.98 62.08 13.10
CA THR A 14 -22.21 60.64 12.95
C THR A 14 -20.90 59.93 13.23
N LEU A 15 -20.93 59.08 14.26
CA LEU A 15 -19.91 58.12 14.61
C LEU A 15 -19.49 57.31 13.39
N LEU A 16 -18.21 57.38 13.02
CA LEU A 16 -17.56 56.34 12.23
C LEU A 16 -16.52 55.69 13.13
N ALA A 17 -16.98 54.60 13.72
CA ALA A 17 -16.20 53.65 14.48
C ALA A 17 -14.96 53.23 13.69
N SER A 18 -13.83 53.24 14.39
CA SER A 18 -12.60 52.56 14.08
C SER A 18 -12.89 51.08 13.84
N ALA A 19 -13.09 50.67 12.58
CA ALA A 19 -13.11 49.26 12.21
C ALA A 19 -11.67 48.82 11.90
N MET A 20 -10.95 48.48 12.96
CA MET A 20 -9.75 47.66 12.91
C MET A 20 -9.92 46.48 13.88
N PRO A 21 -9.31 45.35 13.52
CA PRO A 21 -9.98 44.18 12.97
C PRO A 21 -10.82 43.46 14.03
N ALA A 22 -11.78 42.64 13.58
CA ALA A 22 -12.34 41.59 14.41
C ALA A 22 -11.19 40.83 15.08
N SER A 23 -11.07 40.98 16.40
CA SER A 23 -10.39 39.98 17.21
C SER A 23 -11.03 38.65 16.84
N ALA A 24 -10.27 37.75 16.21
CA ALA A 24 -10.71 36.39 15.98
C ALA A 24 -11.13 35.84 17.35
N GLN A 25 -12.43 35.72 17.59
CA GLN A 25 -12.95 35.06 18.77
C GLN A 25 -12.34 33.66 18.77
N GLU A 26 -11.57 33.36 19.81
CA GLU A 26 -11.01 32.04 20.00
C GLU A 26 -12.20 31.06 20.05
N PRO A 27 -12.23 29.97 19.26
CA PRO A 27 -13.40 29.12 19.21
C PRO A 27 -13.67 28.50 20.60
N ASP A 28 -14.89 28.69 21.09
CA ASP A 28 -15.27 28.35 22.48
C ASP A 28 -15.38 26.83 22.72
N SER A 29 -15.59 26.03 21.67
CA SER A 29 -15.69 24.57 21.76
C SER A 29 -14.58 23.83 20.99
N LEU A 30 -14.22 22.63 21.45
CA LEU A 30 -13.26 21.75 20.76
C LEU A 30 -13.69 21.43 19.32
N LEU A 31 -15.00 21.33 19.08
CA LEU A 31 -15.54 21.07 17.76
C LEU A 31 -15.32 22.25 16.82
N ASP A 32 -15.50 23.48 17.31
CA ASP A 32 -15.23 24.69 16.52
C ASP A 32 -13.75 24.86 16.23
N LYS A 33 -12.88 24.49 17.18
CA LYS A 33 -11.42 24.47 16.95
C LYS A 33 -11.03 23.44 15.88
N LEU A 34 -11.63 22.25 15.86
CA LEU A 34 -11.43 21.25 14.80
C LEU A 34 -11.92 21.71 13.42
N ARG A 35 -12.98 22.52 13.37
CA ARG A 35 -13.52 23.10 12.14
C ARG A 35 -12.74 24.30 11.62
N SER A 36 -11.82 24.85 12.41
CA SER A 36 -11.04 26.02 12.04
C SER A 36 -10.31 25.81 10.71
N PRO A 37 -10.23 26.83 9.83
CA PRO A 37 -9.41 26.76 8.62
C PRO A 37 -7.90 26.76 8.92
N ASP A 38 -7.48 27.20 10.11
CA ASP A 38 -6.08 27.17 10.57
C ASP A 38 -5.75 25.80 11.18
N TRP A 39 -4.80 25.09 10.58
CA TRP A 39 -4.36 23.78 11.05
C TRP A 39 -3.79 23.82 12.46
N ARG A 40 -3.20 24.93 12.91
CA ARG A 40 -2.67 25.07 14.28
C ARG A 40 -3.77 25.02 15.33
N MET A 41 -4.94 25.56 15.01
CA MET A 41 -6.11 25.48 15.89
C MET A 41 -6.68 24.06 15.94
N ARG A 42 -6.67 23.36 14.78
CA ARG A 42 -7.06 21.94 14.71
C ARG A 42 -6.10 21.07 15.50
N ASP A 43 -4.79 21.31 15.40
CA ASP A 43 -3.76 20.60 16.14
C ASP A 43 -3.90 20.78 17.66
N ARG A 44 -4.13 22.01 18.14
CA ARG A 44 -4.42 22.25 19.56
C ARG A 44 -5.66 21.49 20.05
N ALA A 45 -6.72 21.43 19.23
CA ALA A 45 -7.91 20.66 19.56
C ALA A 45 -7.61 19.15 19.62
N LEU A 46 -6.87 18.63 18.65
CA LEU A 46 -6.45 17.22 18.61
C LEU A 46 -5.55 16.87 19.79
N ALA A 47 -4.64 17.76 20.20
CA ALA A 47 -3.81 17.56 21.39
C ALA A 47 -4.70 17.39 22.63
N GLU A 48 -5.66 18.29 22.85
CA GLU A 48 -6.59 18.19 23.98
C GLU A 48 -7.47 16.92 23.91
N LEU A 49 -7.95 16.57 22.71
CA LEU A 49 -8.79 15.39 22.50
C LEU A 49 -8.03 14.07 22.69
N ASN A 50 -6.75 14.01 22.29
CA ASN A 50 -5.91 12.82 22.45
C ASN A 50 -5.59 12.50 23.93
N PHE A 51 -5.74 13.46 24.85
CA PHE A 51 -5.60 13.22 26.30
C PHE A 51 -6.90 12.73 26.96
N ARG A 52 -8.02 12.72 26.24
CA ARG A 52 -9.32 12.30 26.78
C ARG A 52 -9.51 10.79 26.62
N ARG A 53 -10.31 10.19 27.52
CA ARG A 53 -10.75 8.79 27.37
C ARG A 53 -11.79 8.71 26.23
N PRO A 54 -11.88 7.60 25.48
CA PRO A 54 -12.84 7.46 24.37
C PRO A 54 -14.29 7.82 24.76
N ASN A 55 -14.74 7.37 25.93
CA ASN A 55 -16.10 7.63 26.43
C ASN A 55 -16.35 9.08 26.89
N SER A 56 -15.33 9.95 26.84
CA SER A 56 -15.41 11.37 27.18
C SER A 56 -15.24 12.29 25.97
N ILE A 57 -15.21 11.71 24.76
CA ILE A 57 -15.17 12.45 23.50
C ILE A 57 -16.56 13.03 23.23
N PRO A 58 -16.69 14.35 22.99
CA PRO A 58 -17.97 14.96 22.72
C PRO A 58 -18.68 14.35 21.48
N PRO A 59 -20.03 14.24 21.50
CA PRO A 59 -20.77 13.80 20.32
C PRO A 59 -20.43 14.62 19.07
N GLY A 60 -20.31 13.97 17.91
CA GLY A 60 -20.00 14.60 16.63
C GLY A 60 -18.51 14.87 16.38
N VAL A 61 -17.63 14.77 17.38
CA VAL A 61 -16.18 14.96 17.19
C VAL A 61 -15.57 13.85 16.34
N ALA A 62 -15.98 12.60 16.52
CA ALA A 62 -15.47 11.48 15.72
C ALA A 62 -15.77 11.68 14.22
N SER A 63 -17.03 11.97 13.88
CA SER A 63 -17.44 12.26 12.50
C SER A 63 -16.73 13.47 11.90
N GLU A 64 -16.52 14.52 12.70
CA GLU A 64 -15.79 15.71 12.26
C GLU A 64 -14.31 15.39 12.00
N ALA A 65 -13.66 14.63 12.87
CA ALA A 65 -12.27 14.22 12.70
C ALA A 65 -12.09 13.29 11.48
N ILE A 66 -13.04 12.40 11.22
CA ILE A 66 -13.04 11.55 10.01
C ILE A 66 -13.18 12.40 8.75
N ALA A 67 -14.14 13.33 8.72
CA ALA A 67 -14.32 14.25 7.59
C ALA A 67 -13.08 15.16 7.38
N LEU A 68 -12.44 15.54 8.48
CA LEU A 68 -11.20 16.29 8.47
C LEU A 68 -10.06 15.47 7.83
N LEU A 69 -9.87 14.22 8.25
CA LEU A 69 -8.87 13.32 7.66
C LEU A 69 -9.11 13.14 6.16
N GLU A 70 -10.36 12.91 5.76
CA GLU A 70 -10.74 12.76 4.36
C GLU A 70 -10.39 14.00 3.52
N ARG A 71 -10.62 15.20 4.08
CA ARG A 71 -10.24 16.45 3.44
C ARG A 71 -8.73 16.57 3.27
N GLU A 72 -7.96 16.31 4.33
CA GLU A 72 -6.49 16.40 4.26
C GLU A 72 -5.89 15.36 3.29
N ALA A 73 -6.52 14.19 3.17
CA ALA A 73 -6.09 13.14 2.25
C ALA A 73 -6.37 13.45 0.77
N THR A 74 -7.51 14.10 0.48
CA THR A 74 -7.97 14.33 -0.91
C THR A 74 -7.61 15.71 -1.46
N GLN A 75 -7.32 16.67 -0.58
CA GLN A 75 -6.93 18.03 -0.93
C GLN A 75 -5.59 18.38 -0.26
N PRO A 76 -4.51 17.67 -0.59
CA PRO A 76 -3.22 17.93 0.02
C PRO A 76 -2.79 19.36 -0.28
N ARG A 77 -2.67 20.18 0.75
CA ARG A 77 -2.20 21.56 0.60
C ARG A 77 -0.71 21.55 0.21
N PRO A 78 -0.27 22.47 -0.67
CA PRO A 78 1.14 22.58 -1.02
C PRO A 78 1.98 22.82 0.25
N GLN A 79 3.23 22.33 0.23
CA GLN A 79 4.22 22.22 1.33
C GLN A 79 4.58 23.53 2.08
N VAL A 80 3.82 24.61 1.91
CA VAL A 80 4.06 25.95 2.44
C VAL A 80 3.57 26.11 3.90
N GLU A 81 2.89 25.12 4.49
CA GLU A 81 2.28 25.25 5.82
C GLU A 81 3.26 25.08 7.01
N GLY A 82 4.47 25.62 6.90
CA GLY A 82 5.39 25.82 8.03
C GLY A 82 5.86 24.54 8.76
N GLU A 83 6.76 24.73 9.72
CA GLU A 83 7.16 23.67 10.65
C GLU A 83 5.94 23.25 11.50
N GLY A 84 5.66 21.94 11.61
CA GLY A 84 4.60 21.39 12.47
C GLY A 84 3.38 20.76 11.75
N TYR A 85 3.22 20.94 10.44
CA TYR A 85 2.05 20.41 9.73
C TYR A 85 2.03 18.87 9.67
N GLY A 86 3.21 18.24 9.58
CA GLY A 86 3.33 16.77 9.59
C GLY A 86 2.88 16.18 10.94
N GLU A 87 3.25 16.83 12.03
CA GLU A 87 2.89 16.47 13.40
C GLU A 87 1.38 16.59 13.62
N TYR A 88 0.75 17.63 13.06
CA TYR A 88 -0.70 17.76 13.02
C TYR A 88 -1.36 16.56 12.32
N LEU A 89 -0.87 16.16 11.14
CA LEU A 89 -1.44 15.02 10.42
C LEU A 89 -1.27 13.72 11.22
N LEU A 90 -0.12 13.50 11.85
CA LEU A 90 0.11 12.34 12.72
C LEU A 90 -0.87 12.32 13.90
N SER A 91 -1.10 13.47 14.54
CA SER A 91 -2.07 13.61 15.63
C SER A 91 -3.50 13.33 15.18
N LEU A 92 -3.87 13.79 13.99
CA LEU A 92 -5.18 13.55 13.38
C LEU A 92 -5.38 12.06 13.08
N ILE A 93 -4.42 11.43 12.40
CA ILE A 93 -4.47 10.02 12.03
C ILE A 93 -4.56 9.15 13.28
N LYS A 94 -3.72 9.41 14.29
CA LYS A 94 -3.75 8.67 15.56
C LYS A 94 -5.10 8.80 16.27
N PHE A 95 -5.67 10.01 16.28
CA PHE A 95 -6.96 10.25 16.91
C PHE A 95 -8.09 9.54 16.16
N VAL A 96 -8.16 9.66 14.83
CA VAL A 96 -9.18 8.98 14.01
C VAL A 96 -9.07 7.46 14.11
N LEU A 97 -7.83 6.92 14.08
CA LEU A 97 -7.58 5.49 14.20
C LEU A 97 -8.09 4.92 15.53
N SER A 98 -8.16 5.73 16.59
CA SER A 98 -8.67 5.28 17.89
C SER A 98 -10.16 4.92 17.89
N PHE A 99 -10.91 5.36 16.88
CA PHE A 99 -12.32 4.99 16.70
C PHE A 99 -12.51 3.69 15.93
N GLU A 100 -11.50 3.26 15.14
CA GLU A 100 -11.56 2.08 14.28
C GLU A 100 -12.83 2.05 13.39
N ASP A 101 -13.26 3.22 12.93
CA ASP A 101 -14.49 3.41 12.16
C ASP A 101 -14.24 3.19 10.64
N PRO A 102 -14.98 2.28 9.97
CA PRO A 102 -14.85 2.04 8.53
C PRO A 102 -15.06 3.28 7.64
N ALA A 103 -15.80 4.29 8.11
CA ALA A 103 -15.96 5.54 7.38
C ALA A 103 -14.64 6.30 7.16
N SER A 104 -13.60 5.97 7.94
CA SER A 104 -12.25 6.55 7.81
C SER A 104 -11.34 5.85 6.81
N LEU A 105 -11.74 4.71 6.23
CA LEU A 105 -10.86 3.85 5.44
C LEU A 105 -10.17 4.56 4.28
N ARG A 106 -10.90 5.40 3.53
CA ARG A 106 -10.34 6.13 2.39
C ARG A 106 -9.23 7.09 2.83
N GLY A 107 -9.50 7.94 3.82
CA GLY A 107 -8.50 8.83 4.40
C GLY A 107 -7.30 8.08 5.00
N MET A 108 -7.53 6.94 5.65
CA MET A 108 -6.45 6.09 6.16
C MET A 108 -5.60 5.48 5.05
N ALA A 109 -6.19 5.01 3.96
CA ALA A 109 -5.46 4.46 2.82
C ALA A 109 -4.68 5.53 2.04
N LEU A 110 -5.24 6.73 1.87
CA LEU A 110 -4.63 7.79 1.09
C LEU A 110 -3.54 8.58 1.85
N LEU A 111 -3.60 8.61 3.18
CA LEU A 111 -2.69 9.41 4.00
C LEU A 111 -2.11 8.63 5.19
N GLY A 112 -2.95 7.83 5.85
CA GLY A 112 -2.61 7.16 7.10
C GLY A 112 -1.55 6.06 6.97
N ILE A 113 -1.57 5.24 5.92
CA ILE A 113 -0.70 4.05 5.78
C ILE A 113 0.80 4.38 5.72
N GLU A 114 1.18 5.61 5.37
CA GLU A 114 2.58 6.07 5.40
C GLU A 114 3.11 6.27 6.84
N THR A 115 2.24 6.31 7.84
CA THR A 115 2.60 6.79 9.19
C THR A 115 2.96 5.70 10.17
N SER A 116 2.29 4.55 10.12
CA SER A 116 2.52 3.48 11.10
C SER A 116 1.97 2.14 10.65
N ARG A 117 2.56 1.07 11.20
CA ARG A 117 2.09 -0.31 11.01
C ARG A 117 0.64 -0.52 11.46
N ARG A 118 0.21 0.14 12.55
CA ARG A 118 -1.16 0.02 13.05
C ARG A 118 -2.19 0.51 12.05
N VAL A 119 -1.89 1.57 11.28
CA VAL A 119 -2.80 2.03 10.23
C VAL A 119 -2.84 1.04 9.07
N GLN A 120 -1.69 0.50 8.67
CA GLN A 120 -1.63 -0.56 7.64
C GLN A 120 -2.47 -1.77 8.06
N GLU A 121 -2.38 -2.21 9.32
CA GLU A 121 -3.19 -3.30 9.87
C GLU A 121 -4.69 -2.98 9.89
N PHE A 122 -5.08 -1.77 10.28
CA PHE A 122 -6.47 -1.33 10.23
C PHE A 122 -7.03 -1.34 8.80
N VAL A 123 -6.30 -0.79 7.82
CA VAL A 123 -6.74 -0.80 6.42
C VAL A 123 -6.78 -2.25 5.90
N ALA A 124 -5.76 -3.04 6.20
CA ALA A 124 -5.67 -4.43 5.76
C ALA A 124 -6.77 -5.32 6.35
N SER A 125 -7.19 -5.10 7.59
CA SER A 125 -8.21 -5.91 8.26
C SER A 125 -9.61 -5.78 7.63
N HIS A 126 -9.83 -4.73 6.84
CA HIS A 126 -11.08 -4.51 6.09
C HIS A 126 -11.09 -5.20 4.71
N GLY A 127 -9.99 -5.87 4.32
CA GLY A 127 -9.96 -6.75 3.15
C GLY A 127 -10.41 -6.08 1.86
N SER A 128 -11.39 -6.69 1.19
CA SER A 128 -11.98 -6.21 -0.07
C SER A 128 -12.45 -4.75 -0.02
N GLU A 129 -13.00 -4.28 1.09
CA GLU A 129 -13.53 -2.92 1.22
C GLU A 129 -12.44 -1.85 1.08
N SER A 130 -11.20 -2.19 1.42
CA SER A 130 -10.06 -1.28 1.34
C SER A 130 -9.39 -1.24 -0.03
N LEU A 131 -9.62 -2.24 -0.89
CA LEU A 131 -8.93 -2.34 -2.18
C LEU A 131 -9.14 -1.12 -3.08
N PRO A 132 -10.37 -0.59 -3.28
CA PRO A 132 -10.57 0.60 -4.11
C PRO A 132 -9.80 1.83 -3.61
N TYR A 133 -9.62 1.97 -2.30
CA TYR A 133 -8.89 3.09 -1.71
C TYR A 133 -7.38 2.92 -1.80
N LEU A 134 -6.88 1.69 -1.70
CA LEU A 134 -5.47 1.36 -1.98
C LEU A 134 -5.14 1.55 -3.47
N ASP A 135 -6.09 1.30 -4.37
CA ASP A 135 -5.94 1.56 -5.81
C ASP A 135 -5.82 3.05 -6.08
N GLU A 136 -6.68 3.84 -5.43
CA GLU A 136 -6.60 5.28 -5.50
C GLU A 136 -5.26 5.81 -4.93
N ALA A 137 -4.83 5.28 -3.79
CA ALA A 137 -3.54 5.63 -3.17
C ALA A 137 -2.36 5.26 -4.06
N TRP A 138 -2.42 4.11 -4.74
CA TRP A 138 -1.40 3.68 -5.70
C TRP A 138 -1.30 4.65 -6.89
N GLN A 139 -2.44 4.98 -7.49
CA GLN A 139 -2.52 5.82 -8.69
C GLN A 139 -2.09 7.27 -8.42
N LYS A 140 -2.59 7.87 -7.32
CA LYS A 140 -2.34 9.27 -6.98
C LYS A 140 -1.08 9.47 -6.15
N GLY A 141 -0.59 8.42 -5.52
CA GLY A 141 0.49 8.48 -4.55
C GLY A 141 1.85 8.76 -5.18
N ARG A 142 2.63 9.55 -4.44
CA ARG A 142 4.09 9.65 -4.60
C ARG A 142 4.76 8.35 -4.19
N ARG A 143 6.07 8.23 -4.48
CA ARG A 143 6.88 7.02 -4.22
C ARG A 143 6.71 6.42 -2.82
N ASN A 144 6.67 7.24 -1.77
CA ASN A 144 6.54 6.76 -0.39
C ASN A 144 5.16 6.16 -0.10
N LEU A 145 4.08 6.78 -0.59
CA LEU A 145 2.73 6.24 -0.46
C LEU A 145 2.61 4.91 -1.21
N ARG A 146 3.18 4.80 -2.41
CA ARG A 146 3.21 3.53 -3.17
C ARG A 146 3.93 2.42 -2.40
N HIS A 147 5.03 2.73 -1.73
CA HIS A 147 5.70 1.77 -0.84
C HIS A 147 4.75 1.32 0.29
N ALA A 148 4.11 2.25 0.98
CA ALA A 148 3.16 1.94 2.05
C ALA A 148 1.95 1.11 1.56
N VAL A 149 1.49 1.34 0.31
CA VAL A 149 0.46 0.50 -0.33
C VAL A 149 0.96 -0.94 -0.50
N MET A 150 2.19 -1.14 -1.00
CA MET A 150 2.76 -2.50 -1.13
C MET A 150 2.92 -3.20 0.21
N ASP A 151 3.37 -2.48 1.25
CA ASP A 151 3.45 -3.02 2.60
C ASP A 151 2.06 -3.41 3.12
N THR A 152 1.04 -2.58 2.86
CA THR A 152 -0.35 -2.84 3.25
C THR A 152 -0.92 -4.06 2.53
N TRP A 153 -0.69 -4.18 1.23
CA TRP A 153 -1.01 -5.38 0.46
C TRP A 153 -0.36 -6.64 1.03
N ALA A 154 0.90 -6.56 1.45
CA ALA A 154 1.58 -7.67 2.11
C ALA A 154 0.93 -8.02 3.46
N VAL A 155 0.50 -7.02 4.27
CA VAL A 155 -0.28 -7.28 5.50
C VAL A 155 -1.58 -8.01 5.19
N MET A 156 -2.28 -7.60 4.13
CA MET A 156 -3.53 -8.25 3.71
C MET A 156 -3.30 -9.72 3.34
N LEU A 157 -2.24 -10.02 2.58
CA LEU A 157 -1.89 -11.39 2.20
C LEU A 157 -1.48 -12.26 3.40
N SER A 158 -0.82 -11.68 4.40
CA SER A 158 -0.22 -12.43 5.50
C SER A 158 -1.15 -12.60 6.70
N SER A 159 -1.80 -11.52 7.12
CA SER A 159 -2.52 -11.43 8.39
C SER A 159 -4.03 -11.49 8.23
N HIS A 160 -4.55 -11.16 7.03
CA HIS A 160 -5.98 -11.13 6.73
C HIS A 160 -6.37 -11.87 5.42
N PRO A 161 -5.78 -13.04 5.11
CA PRO A 161 -6.05 -13.75 3.85
C PRO A 161 -7.51 -14.24 3.74
N ASP A 162 -8.20 -14.41 4.87
CA ASP A 162 -9.61 -14.78 4.99
C ASP A 162 -10.58 -13.63 4.66
N ARG A 163 -10.08 -12.39 4.65
CA ARG A 163 -10.84 -11.18 4.27
C ARG A 163 -10.79 -10.87 2.79
N LEU A 164 -10.19 -11.77 2.01
CA LEU A 164 -10.05 -11.66 0.57
C LEU A 164 -10.61 -12.90 -0.10
N SER A 165 -11.31 -12.70 -1.21
CA SER A 165 -11.57 -13.75 -2.17
C SER A 165 -10.27 -14.26 -2.77
N ARG A 166 -10.30 -15.46 -3.38
CA ARG A 166 -9.14 -15.98 -4.11
C ARG A 166 -8.70 -15.02 -5.21
N ASP A 167 -9.67 -14.45 -5.90
CA ASP A 167 -9.44 -13.55 -7.01
C ASP A 167 -8.70 -12.29 -6.57
N GLU A 168 -9.14 -11.64 -5.49
CA GLU A 168 -8.46 -10.47 -4.95
C GLU A 168 -7.04 -10.78 -4.46
N ARG A 169 -6.81 -11.95 -3.85
CA ARG A 169 -5.44 -12.36 -3.48
C ARG A 169 -4.53 -12.47 -4.70
N LEU A 170 -5.01 -13.10 -5.78
CA LEU A 170 -4.25 -13.23 -7.03
C LEU A 170 -3.96 -11.86 -7.65
N GLU A 171 -4.92 -10.93 -7.57
CA GLU A 171 -4.73 -9.56 -8.03
C GLU A 171 -3.65 -8.81 -7.25
N ILE A 172 -3.67 -8.91 -5.92
CA ILE A 172 -2.65 -8.30 -5.06
C ILE A 172 -1.27 -8.91 -5.37
N MET A 173 -1.17 -10.23 -5.51
CA MET A 173 0.07 -10.91 -5.88
C MET A 173 0.62 -10.41 -7.23
N HIS A 174 -0.24 -10.33 -8.25
CA HIS A 174 0.13 -9.81 -9.56
C HIS A 174 0.66 -8.37 -9.46
N ARG A 175 -0.06 -7.49 -8.78
CA ARG A 175 0.34 -6.09 -8.59
C ARG A 175 1.67 -5.94 -7.85
N LEU A 176 1.93 -6.75 -6.82
CA LEU A 176 3.21 -6.76 -6.11
C LEU A 176 4.37 -7.11 -7.06
N LEU A 177 4.19 -8.13 -7.90
CA LEU A 177 5.22 -8.56 -8.85
C LEU A 177 5.44 -7.54 -9.96
N ASP A 178 4.36 -6.98 -10.52
CA ASP A 178 4.43 -5.95 -11.56
C ASP A 178 5.19 -4.71 -11.05
N ALA A 179 4.85 -4.27 -9.84
CA ALA A 179 5.49 -3.13 -9.19
C ALA A 179 6.95 -3.37 -8.80
N ALA A 180 7.42 -4.62 -8.73
CA ALA A 180 8.72 -4.94 -8.18
C ALA A 180 9.88 -4.32 -8.96
N SER A 181 9.75 -4.15 -10.27
CA SER A 181 10.79 -3.55 -11.12
C SER A 181 10.96 -2.04 -10.88
N GLU A 182 9.85 -1.35 -10.60
CA GLU A 182 9.85 0.10 -10.32
C GLU A 182 10.12 0.40 -8.85
N HIS A 183 9.73 -0.54 -7.97
CA HIS A 183 9.77 -0.39 -6.52
C HIS A 183 10.45 -1.60 -5.83
N PRO A 184 11.71 -1.94 -6.18
CA PRO A 184 12.39 -3.15 -5.71
C PRO A 184 12.58 -3.19 -4.18
N LEU A 185 12.81 -2.02 -3.56
CA LEU A 185 12.91 -1.92 -2.10
C LEU A 185 11.58 -2.26 -1.41
N ALA A 186 10.47 -1.74 -1.94
CA ALA A 186 9.14 -1.99 -1.40
C ALA A 186 8.72 -3.45 -1.63
N PHE A 187 9.07 -4.03 -2.77
CA PHE A 187 8.86 -5.46 -3.01
C PHE A 187 9.63 -6.33 -2.01
N ALA A 188 10.88 -5.98 -1.69
CA ALA A 188 11.63 -6.70 -0.66
C ALA A 188 10.99 -6.60 0.72
N TRP A 189 10.41 -5.45 1.10
CA TRP A 189 9.62 -5.33 2.33
C TRP A 189 8.33 -6.15 2.28
N ALA A 190 7.58 -6.06 1.20
CA ALA A 190 6.36 -6.86 1.01
C ALA A 190 6.63 -8.37 1.09
N ALA A 191 7.73 -8.84 0.49
CA ALA A 191 8.12 -10.24 0.53
C ALA A 191 8.47 -10.74 1.95
N ASP A 192 9.08 -9.87 2.77
CA ASP A 192 9.34 -10.15 4.17
C ASP A 192 8.04 -10.16 5.00
N ILE A 193 7.22 -9.10 4.88
CA ILE A 193 5.95 -8.95 5.61
C ILE A 193 4.97 -10.11 5.34
N ALA A 194 4.92 -10.57 4.09
CA ALA A 194 4.03 -11.63 3.65
C ALA A 194 4.67 -13.02 3.58
N ASP A 195 5.89 -13.17 4.09
CA ASP A 195 6.61 -14.44 4.11
C ASP A 195 6.65 -15.12 2.72
N LEU A 196 6.82 -14.34 1.65
CA LEU A 196 6.69 -14.79 0.26
C LEU A 196 7.90 -15.63 -0.18
N VAL A 197 7.93 -16.90 0.25
CA VAL A 197 9.00 -17.86 -0.07
C VAL A 197 9.21 -18.01 -1.59
N VAL A 198 8.13 -18.06 -2.37
CA VAL A 198 8.21 -18.17 -3.83
C VAL A 198 8.77 -16.90 -4.49
N ALA A 199 8.83 -15.76 -3.81
CA ALA A 199 9.45 -14.55 -4.34
C ALA A 199 10.99 -14.55 -4.27
N MET A 200 11.62 -15.53 -3.61
CA MET A 200 13.08 -15.58 -3.45
C MET A 200 13.89 -15.41 -4.75
N PRO A 201 13.56 -16.05 -5.89
CA PRO A 201 14.30 -15.83 -7.14
C PRO A 201 14.25 -14.38 -7.65
N VAL A 202 13.16 -13.66 -7.38
CA VAL A 202 13.04 -12.23 -7.72
C VAL A 202 13.95 -11.41 -6.80
N LEU A 203 13.98 -11.73 -5.50
CA LEU A 203 14.86 -11.08 -4.53
C LEU A 203 16.35 -11.33 -4.84
N GLU A 204 16.72 -12.54 -5.29
CA GLU A 204 18.08 -12.85 -5.78
C GLU A 204 18.46 -11.94 -6.95
N ARG A 205 17.51 -11.73 -7.87
CA ARG A 205 17.72 -10.87 -9.03
C ARG A 205 17.84 -9.39 -8.64
N ILE A 206 17.02 -8.90 -7.72
CA ILE A 206 17.13 -7.56 -7.15
C ILE A 206 18.49 -7.39 -6.46
N ALA A 207 18.87 -8.34 -5.60
CA ALA A 207 20.14 -8.30 -4.88
C ALA A 207 21.37 -8.26 -5.81
N ALA A 208 21.30 -8.92 -6.96
CA ALA A 208 22.39 -9.00 -7.92
C ALA A 208 22.50 -7.81 -8.87
N ASN A 209 21.38 -7.17 -9.23
CA ASN A 209 21.35 -6.18 -10.32
C ASN A 209 21.11 -4.74 -9.86
N GLU A 210 20.71 -4.52 -8.61
CA GLU A 210 20.45 -3.17 -8.10
C GLU A 210 21.71 -2.35 -7.87
N GLN A 211 21.66 -1.09 -8.32
CA GLN A 211 22.78 -0.15 -8.19
C GLN A 211 22.83 0.48 -6.79
N PHE A 212 21.69 0.57 -6.12
CA PHE A 212 21.61 1.17 -4.79
C PHE A 212 21.88 0.11 -3.70
N GLU A 213 22.98 0.28 -2.96
CA GLU A 213 23.41 -0.65 -1.90
C GLU A 213 22.34 -0.88 -0.83
N ILE A 214 21.50 0.13 -0.55
CA ILE A 214 20.39 -0.02 0.40
C ILE A 214 19.36 -1.06 -0.07
N VAL A 215 19.10 -1.12 -1.38
CA VAL A 215 18.14 -2.04 -1.97
C VAL A 215 18.71 -3.45 -2.02
N SER A 216 19.95 -3.60 -2.51
CA SER A 216 20.61 -4.91 -2.59
C SER A 216 20.80 -5.55 -1.21
N ARG A 217 21.24 -4.78 -0.20
CA ARG A 217 21.36 -5.27 1.19
C ARG A 217 20.02 -5.66 1.80
N ARG A 218 18.95 -4.91 1.52
CA ARG A 218 17.60 -5.27 2.00
C ARG A 218 17.17 -6.60 1.39
N ALA A 219 17.29 -6.77 0.07
CA ALA A 219 16.96 -8.03 -0.59
C ALA A 219 17.77 -9.22 -0.05
N GLN A 220 19.08 -9.05 0.16
CA GLN A 220 19.93 -10.09 0.76
C GLN A 220 19.53 -10.48 2.19
N ARG A 221 19.12 -9.51 3.00
CA ARG A 221 18.60 -9.78 4.35
C ARG A 221 17.35 -10.64 4.29
N VAL A 222 16.39 -10.23 3.45
CA VAL A 222 15.12 -10.96 3.30
C VAL A 222 15.35 -12.36 2.75
N LEU A 223 16.29 -12.54 1.81
CA LEU A 223 16.71 -13.87 1.35
C LEU A 223 17.23 -14.75 2.50
N THR A 224 18.03 -14.18 3.40
CA THR A 224 18.56 -14.88 4.57
C THR A 224 17.44 -15.30 5.52
N GLU A 225 16.43 -14.45 5.70
CA GLU A 225 15.25 -14.70 6.55
C GLU A 225 14.29 -15.75 5.94
N LEU A 226 14.07 -15.70 4.63
CA LEU A 226 13.17 -16.62 3.93
C LEU A 226 13.78 -18.01 3.68
N GLN A 227 15.10 -18.13 3.54
CA GLN A 227 15.79 -19.39 3.26
C GLN A 227 15.46 -20.54 4.25
N PRO A 228 15.52 -20.36 5.58
CA PRO A 228 15.13 -21.43 6.51
C PRO A 228 13.65 -21.81 6.36
N ARG A 229 12.77 -20.84 6.06
CA ARG A 229 11.33 -21.10 5.85
C ARG A 229 11.09 -21.93 4.60
N ARG A 230 11.75 -21.60 3.49
CA ARG A 230 11.71 -22.39 2.25
C ARG A 230 12.15 -23.84 2.47
N ARG A 231 13.20 -24.05 3.26
CA ARG A 231 13.70 -25.40 3.60
C ARG A 231 12.70 -26.19 4.45
N ALA A 232 12.02 -25.52 5.37
CA ALA A 232 11.00 -26.14 6.24
C ALA A 232 9.71 -26.49 5.48
N GLN A 233 9.39 -25.79 4.39
CA GLN A 233 8.20 -26.09 3.59
C GLN A 233 8.32 -27.42 2.82
N THR A 234 7.18 -28.09 2.68
CA THR A 234 7.06 -29.30 1.86
C THR A 234 7.09 -28.94 0.38
N ARG A 235 7.56 -29.89 -0.45
CA ARG A 235 7.53 -29.77 -1.93
C ARG A 235 6.13 -29.48 -2.46
N GLN A 236 5.11 -30.03 -1.79
CA GLN A 236 3.72 -29.84 -2.15
C GLN A 236 3.24 -28.41 -1.85
N ALA A 237 3.61 -27.85 -0.69
CA ALA A 237 3.25 -26.48 -0.31
C ALA A 237 3.83 -25.46 -1.29
N ILE A 238 5.14 -25.54 -1.57
CA ILE A 238 5.81 -24.66 -2.55
C ILE A 238 5.17 -24.83 -3.95
N GLY A 239 4.83 -26.06 -4.35
CA GLY A 239 4.14 -26.30 -5.62
C GLY A 239 2.73 -25.71 -5.69
N VAL A 240 2.02 -25.60 -4.57
CA VAL A 240 0.72 -24.90 -4.48
C VAL A 240 0.94 -23.40 -4.62
N GLU A 241 1.85 -22.82 -3.84
CA GLU A 241 2.17 -21.38 -3.91
C GLU A 241 2.63 -20.97 -5.32
N LEU A 242 3.49 -21.77 -5.97
CA LEU A 242 3.92 -21.53 -7.35
C LEU A 242 2.74 -21.56 -8.35
N SER A 243 1.73 -22.40 -8.09
CA SER A 243 0.53 -22.43 -8.94
C SER A 243 -0.33 -21.19 -8.75
N ASP A 244 -0.42 -20.66 -7.53
CA ASP A 244 -1.14 -19.41 -7.27
C ASP A 244 -0.40 -18.21 -7.89
N TRP A 245 0.93 -18.18 -7.86
CA TRP A 245 1.72 -17.18 -8.59
C TRP A 245 1.54 -17.26 -10.10
N LEU A 246 1.51 -18.46 -10.68
CA LEU A 246 1.21 -18.63 -12.10
C LEU A 246 -0.21 -18.14 -12.43
N ALA A 247 -1.19 -18.46 -11.59
CA ALA A 247 -2.57 -17.99 -11.76
C ALA A 247 -2.67 -16.46 -11.66
N ALA A 248 -1.89 -15.82 -10.78
CA ALA A 248 -1.81 -14.37 -10.67
C ALA A 248 -1.23 -13.74 -11.95
N ILE A 249 -0.10 -14.26 -12.45
CA ILE A 249 0.56 -13.80 -13.69
C ILE A 249 -0.36 -13.95 -14.92
N CYS A 250 -1.17 -15.01 -14.95
CA CYS A 250 -2.03 -15.35 -16.07
C CYS A 250 -3.46 -14.81 -15.97
N ARG A 251 -3.81 -14.10 -14.89
CA ARG A 251 -5.17 -13.66 -14.54
C ARG A 251 -5.92 -12.94 -15.67
N ASP A 252 -5.32 -11.92 -16.27
CA ASP A 252 -6.01 -11.03 -17.21
C ASP A 252 -5.81 -11.41 -18.68
N THR A 253 -5.35 -12.64 -18.93
CA THR A 253 -4.98 -13.09 -20.27
C THR A 253 -6.16 -13.78 -20.95
N ARG A 254 -6.75 -13.14 -21.96
CA ARG A 254 -7.97 -13.63 -22.65
C ARG A 254 -7.78 -14.10 -24.09
N SER A 255 -6.68 -13.70 -24.74
CA SER A 255 -6.34 -14.08 -26.11
C SER A 255 -4.87 -13.81 -26.42
N GLY A 256 -4.34 -14.49 -27.43
CA GLY A 256 -3.00 -14.24 -27.98
C GLY A 256 -1.86 -15.03 -27.34
N PRO A 257 -0.60 -14.70 -27.67
CA PRO A 257 0.58 -15.49 -27.31
C PRO A 257 0.77 -15.73 -25.80
N ARG A 258 0.33 -14.77 -24.98
CA ARG A 258 0.37 -14.91 -23.52
C ARG A 258 -0.62 -15.96 -23.02
N GLN A 259 -1.80 -16.09 -23.64
CA GLN A 259 -2.78 -17.09 -23.23
C GLN A 259 -2.24 -18.49 -23.50
N GLU A 260 -1.75 -18.72 -24.72
CA GLU A 260 -1.17 -20.00 -25.13
C GLU A 260 0.02 -20.39 -24.24
N THR A 261 0.86 -19.41 -23.89
CA THR A 261 1.96 -19.60 -22.94
C THR A 261 1.45 -20.01 -21.57
N CYS A 262 0.47 -19.28 -21.03
CA CYS A 262 -0.14 -19.57 -19.74
C CYS A 262 -0.77 -20.97 -19.68
N GLU A 263 -1.54 -21.37 -20.68
CA GLU A 263 -2.16 -22.70 -20.77
C GLU A 263 -1.10 -23.81 -20.83
N SER A 264 -0.06 -23.61 -21.63
CA SER A 264 1.06 -24.56 -21.78
C SER A 264 1.82 -24.74 -20.46
N VAL A 265 2.21 -23.63 -19.84
CA VAL A 265 2.97 -23.61 -18.59
C VAL A 265 2.15 -24.17 -17.42
N ASP A 266 0.85 -23.84 -17.32
CA ASP A 266 -0.06 -24.42 -16.33
C ASP A 266 -0.19 -25.94 -16.50
N GLY A 267 -0.37 -26.42 -17.73
CA GLY A 267 -0.45 -27.86 -18.02
C GLY A 267 0.78 -28.63 -17.55
N HIS A 268 1.98 -28.07 -17.73
CA HIS A 268 3.23 -28.66 -17.25
C HIS A 268 3.34 -28.65 -15.71
N LEU A 269 2.97 -27.55 -15.05
CA LEU A 269 2.98 -27.45 -13.60
C LEU A 269 1.96 -28.39 -12.95
N ALA A 270 0.74 -28.45 -13.49
CA ALA A 270 -0.31 -29.35 -13.04
C ALA A 270 0.12 -30.82 -13.17
N ARG A 271 0.80 -31.17 -14.28
CA ARG A 271 1.39 -32.51 -14.46
C ARG A 271 2.45 -32.81 -13.41
N ALA A 272 3.40 -31.90 -13.17
CA ALA A 272 4.43 -32.09 -12.16
C ALA A 272 3.81 -32.34 -10.77
N ARG A 273 2.82 -31.53 -10.37
CA ARG A 273 2.13 -31.68 -9.09
C ARG A 273 1.41 -33.03 -8.94
N ARG A 274 0.78 -33.54 -10.01
CA ARG A 274 0.19 -34.89 -10.01
C ARG A 274 1.24 -35.98 -9.80
N LEU A 275 2.40 -35.86 -10.45
CA LEU A 275 3.50 -36.81 -10.31
C LEU A 275 4.12 -36.78 -8.90
N VAL A 276 4.27 -35.59 -8.29
CA VAL A 276 4.69 -35.46 -6.88
C VAL A 276 3.70 -36.16 -5.94
N LYS A 277 2.39 -35.99 -6.15
CA LYS A 277 1.36 -36.69 -5.37
C LYS A 277 1.39 -38.21 -5.57
N ALA A 278 1.72 -38.66 -6.77
CA ALA A 278 1.85 -40.08 -7.11
C ALA A 278 3.17 -40.73 -6.63
N GLY A 279 4.10 -39.95 -6.08
CA GLY A 279 5.39 -40.45 -5.60
C GLY A 279 6.46 -40.62 -6.69
N ASP A 280 6.19 -40.22 -7.94
CA ASP A 280 7.17 -40.30 -9.03
C ASP A 280 8.00 -39.01 -9.10
N GLY A 281 8.99 -38.92 -8.21
CA GLY A 281 9.87 -37.75 -8.09
C GLY A 281 10.68 -37.46 -9.36
N HIS A 282 11.19 -38.49 -10.04
CA HIS A 282 12.00 -38.32 -11.25
C HIS A 282 11.16 -37.79 -12.42
N ALA A 283 9.95 -38.31 -12.64
CA ALA A 283 9.07 -37.77 -13.67
C ALA A 283 8.58 -36.36 -13.32
N ALA A 284 8.32 -36.09 -12.04
CA ALA A 284 7.97 -34.75 -11.57
C ALA A 284 9.09 -33.73 -11.83
N ALA A 285 10.35 -34.09 -11.53
CA ALA A 285 11.52 -33.25 -11.78
C ALA A 285 11.69 -32.94 -13.28
N ARG A 286 11.54 -33.94 -14.15
CA ARG A 286 11.54 -33.71 -15.62
C ARG A 286 10.43 -32.77 -16.06
N ALA A 287 9.21 -32.93 -15.53
CA ALA A 287 8.10 -32.04 -15.85
C ALA A 287 8.34 -30.59 -15.41
N LEU A 288 8.98 -30.38 -14.24
CA LEU A 288 9.38 -29.06 -13.76
C LEU A 288 10.48 -28.42 -14.61
N ARG A 289 11.44 -29.20 -15.11
CA ARG A 289 12.44 -28.68 -16.06
C ARG A 289 11.79 -28.23 -17.37
N THR A 290 10.90 -29.05 -17.94
CA THR A 290 10.16 -28.66 -19.14
C THR A 290 9.31 -27.40 -18.89
N PHE A 291 8.70 -27.28 -17.71
CA PHE A 291 8.05 -26.03 -17.30
C PHE A 291 9.02 -24.84 -17.33
N ALA A 292 10.21 -24.96 -16.73
CA ALA A 292 11.20 -23.90 -16.67
C ALA A 292 11.74 -23.51 -18.06
N ASP A 293 11.94 -24.50 -18.95
CA ASP A 293 12.35 -24.27 -20.34
C ASP A 293 11.28 -23.46 -21.09
N ARG A 294 10.00 -23.81 -20.92
CA ARG A 294 8.88 -23.09 -21.55
C ARG A 294 8.77 -21.65 -21.06
N VAL A 295 8.91 -21.43 -19.76
CA VAL A 295 8.94 -20.07 -19.18
C VAL A 295 10.13 -19.28 -19.73
N SER A 296 11.30 -19.89 -19.87
CA SER A 296 12.50 -19.23 -20.42
C SER A 296 12.30 -18.83 -21.88
N SER A 297 11.77 -19.72 -22.71
CA SER A 297 11.43 -19.38 -24.11
C SER A 297 10.38 -18.27 -24.20
N ALA A 298 9.38 -18.25 -23.31
CA ALA A 298 8.37 -17.20 -23.29
C ALA A 298 8.95 -15.83 -22.89
N ARG A 299 9.92 -15.81 -21.97
CA ARG A 299 10.69 -14.61 -21.64
C ARG A 299 11.50 -14.11 -22.84
N GLU A 300 12.22 -14.99 -23.53
CA GLU A 300 12.99 -14.64 -24.73
C GLU A 300 12.11 -14.09 -25.85
N ALA A 301 10.88 -14.59 -25.97
CA ALA A 301 9.86 -14.10 -26.89
C ALA A 301 9.17 -12.79 -26.43
N GLY A 302 9.52 -12.25 -25.26
CA GLY A 302 8.93 -11.03 -24.70
C GLY A 302 7.50 -11.19 -24.19
N VAL A 303 7.02 -12.42 -24.01
CA VAL A 303 5.67 -12.72 -23.51
C VAL A 303 5.59 -12.62 -21.99
N LEU A 304 6.66 -12.99 -21.30
CA LEU A 304 6.83 -12.86 -19.86
C LEU A 304 7.91 -11.84 -19.53
N THR A 305 7.71 -11.10 -18.45
CA THR A 305 8.72 -10.18 -17.93
C THR A 305 9.89 -10.93 -17.31
N ASP A 306 10.98 -10.20 -17.11
CA ASP A 306 12.18 -10.70 -16.46
C ASP A 306 11.94 -11.20 -15.02
N PHE A 307 11.03 -10.59 -14.28
CA PHE A 307 10.69 -10.98 -12.91
C PHE A 307 9.67 -12.11 -12.86
N GLU A 308 8.67 -12.12 -13.75
CA GLU A 308 7.76 -13.26 -13.92
C GLU A 308 8.56 -14.54 -14.23
N ALA A 309 9.46 -14.46 -15.20
CA ALA A 309 10.28 -15.59 -15.59
C ALA A 309 11.22 -16.03 -14.46
N ALA A 310 11.86 -15.09 -13.75
CA ALA A 310 12.73 -15.42 -12.61
C ALA A 310 11.97 -16.16 -11.50
N LEU A 311 10.78 -15.66 -11.13
CA LEU A 311 9.92 -16.28 -10.12
C LEU A 311 9.56 -17.71 -10.51
N LEU A 312 9.06 -17.90 -11.74
CA LEU A 312 8.57 -19.20 -12.18
C LEU A 312 9.71 -20.21 -12.36
N THR A 313 10.78 -19.83 -13.09
CA THR A 313 11.91 -20.73 -13.36
C THR A 313 12.69 -21.08 -12.09
N GLY A 314 13.02 -20.09 -11.24
CA GLY A 314 13.81 -20.32 -10.03
C GLY A 314 13.12 -21.25 -9.03
N ASN A 315 11.80 -21.21 -8.94
CA ASN A 315 11.05 -22.14 -8.10
C ASN A 315 10.88 -23.53 -8.72
N ALA A 316 10.70 -23.62 -10.04
CA ALA A 316 10.64 -24.90 -10.73
C ALA A 316 11.98 -25.66 -10.64
N THR A 317 13.11 -24.97 -10.83
CA THR A 317 14.46 -25.54 -10.68
C THR A 317 14.70 -26.04 -9.26
N TYR A 318 14.41 -25.21 -8.25
CA TYR A 318 14.54 -25.61 -6.84
C TYR A 318 13.70 -26.84 -6.50
N LEU A 319 12.46 -26.90 -6.98
CA LEU A 319 11.59 -28.05 -6.75
C LEU A 319 12.11 -29.31 -7.44
N ALA A 320 12.63 -29.19 -8.67
CA ALA A 320 13.21 -30.31 -9.41
C ALA A 320 14.42 -30.90 -8.66
N GLU A 321 15.33 -30.05 -8.18
CA GLU A 321 16.50 -30.46 -7.40
C GLU A 321 16.10 -31.22 -6.11
N ARG A 322 15.06 -30.74 -5.40
CA ARG A 322 14.52 -31.41 -4.21
C ARG A 322 13.77 -32.72 -4.47
N LEU A 323 13.49 -33.05 -5.72
CA LEU A 323 12.85 -34.30 -6.11
C LEU A 323 13.86 -35.36 -6.55
N GLU A 324 15.11 -34.95 -6.81
CA GLU A 324 16.21 -35.83 -7.20
C GLU A 324 17.17 -36.16 -6.06
N GLY A 325 17.30 -35.26 -5.08
CA GLY A 325 17.94 -35.54 -3.79
C GLY A 325 17.02 -36.27 -2.82
#